data_AF-A0A318D5Z1-F1
#
_entry.id   AF-A0A318D5Z1-F1
#
_cell.length_a   1.000
_cell.length_b   1.000
_cell.length_c   1.000
_cell.angle_alpha   90.00
_cell.angle_beta   90.00
_cell.angle_gamma   90.00
#
_symmetry.space_group_name_H-M   'P 1'
#
loop_
_entity.id
_entity.type
_entity.pdbx_description
1 polymer ?
#
loop_
_entity_poly.entity_id
_entity_poly.type
_entity_poly.pdbx_seq_one_letter_code
_entity_poly.pdbx_strand_id
1 'polypeptide(L)'
;KGYRLPARHVIHTVGPVWNGGKLDQDALLASCYRRSMQLCDEHGLASVAFPAISTGIYRFPADRAAAIAVRTVVDALPSAPGVTQVIFCCFAAPSGELHQAVLDAFGSPCA
;
A
#
# COMPACT_ATOMS: atom_id res chain seq x y z
N LYS A 1 -1.88 17.82 -3.55
CA LYS A 1 -0.63 18.63 -3.34
C LYS A 1 -0.14 18.41 -1.91
N GLY A 2 1.17 18.35 -1.67
CA GLY A 2 1.76 18.08 -0.33
C GLY A 2 2.08 19.30 0.54
N TYR A 3 1.95 20.52 0.01
CA TYR A 3 2.19 21.77 0.75
C TYR A 3 3.58 21.86 1.40
N ARG A 4 3.66 21.90 2.75
CA ARG A 4 4.91 22.01 3.50
C ARG A 4 5.63 20.66 3.66
N LEU A 5 5.06 19.57 3.15
CA LEU A 5 5.72 18.27 3.16
C LEU A 5 6.84 18.23 2.11
N PRO A 6 7.92 17.46 2.36
CA PRO A 6 8.90 17.15 1.33
C PRO A 6 8.29 16.44 0.11
N ALA A 7 7.23 15.65 0.32
CA ALA A 7 6.50 15.00 -0.75
C ALA A 7 5.69 16.01 -1.59
N ARG A 8 5.81 15.91 -2.92
CA ARG A 8 5.10 16.82 -3.86
C ARG A 8 3.58 16.66 -3.79
N HIS A 9 3.10 15.45 -3.56
CA HIS A 9 1.68 15.09 -3.54
C HIS A 9 1.35 14.25 -2.30
N VAL A 10 0.06 14.26 -1.94
CA VAL A 10 -0.55 13.33 -1.00
C VAL A 10 -1.75 12.74 -1.73
N ILE A 11 -1.78 11.42 -1.85
CA ILE A 11 -2.91 10.67 -2.37
C ILE A 11 -3.73 10.22 -1.16
N HIS A 12 -4.96 10.73 -1.05
CA HIS A 12 -5.86 10.35 0.02
C HIS A 12 -6.69 9.14 -0.40
N THR A 13 -6.74 8.12 0.45
CA THR A 13 -7.58 6.95 0.27
C THR A 13 -8.23 6.58 1.59
N VAL A 14 -9.43 5.99 1.53
CA VAL A 14 -10.19 5.59 2.71
C VAL A 14 -10.20 4.07 2.77
N GLY A 15 -9.41 3.51 3.69
CA GLY A 15 -9.38 2.08 3.93
C GLY A 15 -10.66 1.58 4.61
N PRO A 16 -10.99 0.28 4.49
CA PRO A 16 -12.14 -0.30 5.16
C PRO A 16 -11.94 -0.40 6.68
N VAL A 17 -13.03 -0.28 7.44
CA VAL A 17 -13.09 -0.58 8.89
C VAL A 17 -13.34 -2.07 9.07
N TRP A 18 -12.45 -2.79 9.75
CA TRP A 18 -12.56 -4.23 9.96
C TRP A 18 -13.77 -4.63 10.81
N ASN A 19 -14.63 -5.49 10.25
CA ASN A 19 -15.87 -5.97 10.87
C ASN A 19 -15.94 -7.52 10.85
N GLY A 20 -14.79 -8.18 10.97
CA GLY A 20 -14.69 -9.64 10.98
C GLY A 20 -14.73 -10.31 9.60
N GLY A 21 -14.40 -9.59 8.53
CA GLY A 21 -14.21 -10.15 7.18
C GLY A 21 -15.49 -10.40 6.39
N LYS A 22 -16.64 -9.86 6.81
CA LYS A 22 -17.97 -10.16 6.24
C LYS A 22 -18.36 -9.33 5.00
N LEU A 23 -17.60 -8.28 4.66
CA LEU A 23 -17.99 -7.25 3.68
C LEU A 23 -16.87 -6.91 2.68
N ASP A 24 -16.29 -7.93 2.02
CA ASP A 24 -15.27 -7.77 0.97
C ASP A 24 -14.10 -6.84 1.34
N GLN A 25 -13.75 -6.85 2.61
CA GLN A 25 -12.80 -5.88 3.20
C GLN A 25 -11.41 -6.02 2.58
N ASP A 26 -11.03 -7.24 2.20
CA ASP A 26 -9.79 -7.54 1.50
C ASP A 26 -9.76 -6.84 0.13
N ALA A 27 -10.85 -6.93 -0.64
CA ALA A 27 -10.96 -6.31 -1.95
C ALA A 27 -11.01 -4.78 -1.87
N LEU A 28 -11.67 -4.23 -0.86
CA LEU A 28 -11.69 -2.79 -0.59
C LEU A 28 -10.30 -2.28 -0.22
N LEU A 29 -9.58 -2.98 0.67
CA LEU A 29 -8.21 -2.62 1.03
C LEU A 29 -7.27 -2.70 -0.18
N ALA A 30 -7.38 -3.75 -0.99
CA ALA A 30 -6.62 -3.87 -2.24
C ALA A 30 -6.95 -2.70 -3.21
N SER A 31 -8.22 -2.30 -3.29
CA SER A 31 -8.63 -1.16 -4.12
C SER A 31 -7.91 0.14 -3.72
N CYS A 32 -7.69 0.38 -2.42
CA CYS A 32 -6.94 1.55 -1.94
C CYS A 32 -5.53 1.61 -2.55
N TYR A 33 -4.81 0.50 -2.55
CA TYR A 33 -3.47 0.42 -3.12
C TYR A 33 -3.49 0.53 -4.66
N ARG A 34 -4.33 -0.26 -5.35
CA ARG A 34 -4.42 -0.20 -6.83
C ARG A 34 -4.76 1.19 -7.34
N ARG A 35 -5.79 1.83 -6.78
CA ARG A 35 -6.22 3.17 -7.21
C ARG A 35 -5.15 4.21 -6.93
N SER A 36 -4.41 4.08 -5.83
CA SER A 36 -3.29 4.97 -5.54
C SER A 36 -2.13 4.79 -6.53
N MET A 37 -1.82 3.55 -6.94
CA MET A 37 -0.82 3.27 -7.97
C MET A 37 -1.23 3.83 -9.34
N GLN A 38 -2.51 3.68 -9.72
CA GLN A 38 -3.04 4.29 -10.95
C GLN A 38 -2.89 5.82 -10.95
N LEU A 39 -3.21 6.47 -9.83
CA LEU A 39 -2.99 7.92 -9.69
C LEU A 39 -1.50 8.31 -9.76
N CYS A 40 -0.59 7.43 -9.35
CA CYS A 40 0.84 7.69 -9.52
C CYS A 40 1.21 7.73 -11.01
N ASP A 41 0.73 6.76 -11.80
CA ASP A 41 0.96 6.72 -13.24
C ASP A 41 0.31 7.91 -13.97
N GLU A 42 -0.97 8.16 -13.71
CA GLU A 42 -1.75 9.27 -14.30
C GLU A 42 -1.12 10.65 -14.07
N HIS A 43 -0.39 10.81 -12.96
CA HIS A 43 0.27 12.06 -12.60
C HIS A 43 1.81 12.04 -12.78
N GLY A 44 2.37 11.00 -13.41
CA GLY A 44 3.81 10.88 -13.66
C GLY A 44 4.66 10.92 -12.39
N LEU A 45 4.19 10.27 -11.32
CA LEU A 45 4.89 10.21 -10.03
C LEU A 45 5.82 9.00 -10.01
N ALA A 46 7.13 9.26 -9.91
CA ALA A 46 8.13 8.19 -9.93
C ALA A 46 8.26 7.41 -8.60
N SER A 47 7.77 7.97 -7.49
CA SER A 47 7.90 7.36 -6.17
C SER A 47 6.67 7.59 -5.30
N VAL A 48 6.36 6.58 -4.47
CA VAL A 48 5.23 6.61 -3.53
C VAL A 48 5.57 5.86 -2.24
N ALA A 49 5.07 6.36 -1.11
CA ALA A 49 5.16 5.70 0.19
C ALA A 49 3.77 5.39 0.73
N PHE A 50 3.53 4.14 1.11
CA PHE A 50 2.27 3.69 1.70
C PHE A 50 2.43 3.44 3.21
N PRO A 51 1.53 3.97 4.06
CA PRO A 51 1.42 3.47 5.42
C PRO A 51 0.73 2.10 5.44
N ALA A 52 0.72 1.42 6.59
CA ALA A 52 -0.10 0.23 6.80
C ALA A 52 -1.60 0.61 6.88
N ILE A 53 -2.26 0.75 5.72
CA ILE A 53 -3.64 1.22 5.63
C ILE A 53 -4.59 0.29 6.41
N SER A 54 -5.52 0.90 7.15
CA SER A 54 -6.55 0.25 7.98
C SER A 54 -6.09 -0.52 9.24
N THR A 55 -4.79 -0.63 9.53
CA THR A 55 -4.30 -1.43 10.67
C THR A 55 -4.32 -0.71 12.03
N GLY A 56 -4.57 0.60 12.04
CA GLY A 56 -4.72 1.41 13.25
C GLY A 56 -6.14 1.34 13.83
N ILE A 57 -6.81 2.50 13.94
CA ILE A 57 -8.16 2.60 14.53
C ILE A 57 -9.23 1.78 13.77
N TYR A 58 -8.97 1.44 12.50
CA TYR A 58 -9.83 0.60 11.67
C TYR A 58 -9.60 -0.91 11.87
N ARG A 59 -8.63 -1.30 12.70
CA ARG A 59 -8.44 -2.65 13.27
C ARG A 59 -8.33 -3.79 12.26
N PHE A 60 -7.92 -3.52 11.03
CA PHE A 60 -7.66 -4.59 10.05
C PHE A 60 -6.49 -5.46 10.54
N PRO A 61 -6.63 -6.81 10.53
CA PRO A 61 -5.55 -7.71 10.94
C PRO A 61 -4.26 -7.40 10.18
N ALA A 62 -3.18 -7.09 10.92
CA ALA A 62 -1.97 -6.50 10.35
C ALA A 62 -1.25 -7.45 9.39
N ASP A 63 -1.22 -8.74 9.70
CA ASP A 63 -0.65 -9.82 8.89
C ASP A 63 -1.37 -9.93 7.54
N ARG A 64 -2.71 -9.94 7.58
CA ARG A 64 -3.57 -9.97 6.39
C ARG A 64 -3.44 -8.69 5.57
N ALA A 65 -3.40 -7.54 6.23
CA ALA A 65 -3.24 -6.24 5.57
C ALA A 65 -1.89 -6.12 4.87
N ALA A 66 -0.80 -6.59 5.49
CA ALA A 66 0.53 -6.60 4.89
C ALA A 66 0.56 -7.47 3.62
N ALA A 67 -0.04 -8.66 3.68
CA ALA A 67 -0.17 -9.55 2.53
C ALA A 67 -0.94 -8.87 1.37
N ILE A 68 -2.06 -8.22 1.67
CA ILE A 68 -2.85 -7.50 0.66
C ILE A 68 -2.06 -6.32 0.08
N ALA A 69 -1.41 -5.52 0.94
CA ALA A 69 -0.66 -4.33 0.54
C ALA A 69 0.45 -4.69 -0.46
N VAL A 70 1.32 -5.64 -0.09
CA VAL A 70 2.46 -6.03 -0.90
C VAL A 70 2.01 -6.69 -2.21
N ARG A 71 1.14 -7.71 -2.14
CA ARG A 71 0.64 -8.40 -3.34
C ARG A 71 0.02 -7.43 -4.34
N THR A 72 -0.86 -6.57 -3.84
CA THR A 72 -1.59 -5.63 -4.70
C THR A 72 -0.67 -4.60 -5.36
N VAL A 73 0.34 -4.11 -4.63
CA VAL A 73 1.31 -3.17 -5.20
C VAL A 73 2.16 -3.86 -6.26
N VAL A 74 2.70 -5.05 -5.97
CA VAL A 74 3.51 -5.83 -6.92
C VAL A 74 2.72 -6.11 -8.20
N ASP A 75 1.47 -6.57 -8.09
CA ASP A 75 0.59 -6.83 -9.23
C ASP A 75 0.25 -5.55 -10.03
N ALA A 76 0.30 -4.37 -9.40
CA ALA A 76 0.01 -3.09 -10.03
C ALA A 76 1.22 -2.44 -10.73
N LEU A 77 2.45 -2.83 -10.39
CA LEU A 77 3.67 -2.26 -10.97
C LEU A 77 3.69 -2.29 -12.51
N PRO A 78 3.32 -3.39 -13.21
CA PRO A 78 3.31 -3.43 -14.67
C PRO A 78 2.37 -2.41 -15.31
N SER A 79 1.33 -1.96 -14.58
CA SER A 79 0.37 -0.96 -15.05
C SER A 79 0.78 0.48 -14.70
N ALA A 80 1.90 0.67 -14.01
CA ALA A 80 2.42 1.97 -13.60
C ALA A 80 3.93 2.06 -13.86
N PRO A 81 4.40 1.92 -15.11
CA PRO A 81 5.82 1.79 -15.45
C PRO A 81 6.66 3.03 -15.07
N GLY A 82 6.03 4.19 -14.86
CA GLY A 82 6.70 5.38 -14.37
C GLY A 82 7.12 5.30 -12.90
N VAL A 83 6.51 4.42 -12.11
CA VAL A 83 6.80 4.25 -10.68
C VAL A 83 8.02 3.35 -10.51
N THR A 84 9.15 3.93 -10.14
CA THR A 84 10.42 3.21 -9.96
C THR A 84 10.74 2.90 -8.50
N GLN A 85 10.01 3.49 -7.55
CA GLN A 85 10.21 3.26 -6.13
C GLN A 85 8.89 3.23 -5.36
N VAL A 86 8.65 2.13 -4.65
CA VAL A 86 7.56 2.01 -3.67
C VAL A 86 8.14 1.72 -2.29
N ILE A 87 7.67 2.46 -1.28
CA ILE A 87 8.09 2.31 0.12
C ILE A 87 6.89 1.90 0.96
N PHE A 88 6.98 0.79 1.70
CA PHE A 88 6.03 0.48 2.77
C PHE A 88 6.50 1.13 4.08
N CYS A 89 5.99 2.34 4.34
CA CYS A 89 6.34 3.15 5.51
C CYS A 89 5.55 2.69 6.75
N CYS A 90 5.99 1.59 7.35
CA CYS A 90 5.40 1.05 8.56
C CYS A 90 5.87 1.83 9.79
N PHE A 91 4.94 2.37 10.58
CA PHE A 91 5.27 3.13 11.79
C PHE A 91 5.85 2.26 12.92
N ALA A 92 5.26 1.08 13.14
CA ALA A 92 5.67 0.16 14.20
C ALA A 92 6.51 -0.99 13.63
N ALA A 93 7.55 -1.40 14.36
CA ALA A 93 8.44 -2.49 13.96
C ALA A 93 7.70 -3.80 13.60
N PRO A 94 6.70 -4.27 14.38
CA PRO A 94 5.96 -5.48 14.02
C PRO A 94 5.22 -5.39 12.67
N SER A 95 4.73 -4.19 12.31
CA SER A 95 4.12 -3.98 10.99
C SER A 95 5.17 -4.07 9.88
N GLY A 96 6.37 -3.53 10.11
CA GLY A 96 7.49 -3.62 9.18
C GLY A 96 7.92 -5.07 8.95
N GLU A 97 8.05 -5.85 10.02
CA GLU A 97 8.40 -7.29 9.96
C GLU A 97 7.40 -8.09 9.11
N LEU A 98 6.10 -7.83 9.27
CA LEU A 98 5.06 -8.48 8.46
C LEU A 98 5.16 -8.13 6.98
N HIS A 99 5.45 -6.87 6.64
CA HIS A 99 5.63 -6.47 5.23
C HIS A 99 6.91 -7.05 4.64
N GLN A 100 8.00 -7.07 5.42
CA GLN A 100 9.27 -7.65 5.00
C GLN A 100 9.11 -9.15 4.72
N ALA A 101 8.46 -9.90 5.61
CA ALA A 101 8.22 -11.33 5.42
C ALA A 101 7.43 -11.63 4.13
N VAL A 102 6.46 -10.78 3.76
CA VAL A 102 5.71 -10.93 2.51
C VAL A 102 6.57 -10.58 1.29
N LEU A 103 7.38 -9.51 1.37
CA LEU A 103 8.32 -9.14 0.30
C LEU A 103 9.36 -10.23 0.04
N ASP A 104 9.93 -10.80 1.11
CA ASP A 104 10.91 -11.89 1.01
C ASP A 104 10.31 -13.11 0.32
N ALA A 105 9.03 -13.40 0.57
CA ALA A 105 8.31 -14.51 -0.08
C ALA A 105 8.05 -14.29 -1.58
N PHE A 106 8.06 -13.05 -2.06
CA PHE A 106 7.92 -12.74 -3.49
C PHE A 106 9.23 -12.91 -4.27
N GLY A 107 10.39 -12.85 -3.59
CA GLY A 107 11.66 -12.59 -4.27
C GLY A 107 11.74 -11.14 -4.78
N SER A 108 12.92 -10.68 -5.23
CA SER A 108 13.09 -9.29 -5.71
C SER A 108 12.14 -9.01 -6.90
N PRO A 109 11.01 -8.31 -6.71
CA PRO A 109 9.99 -8.17 -7.75
C PRO A 109 10.35 -7.07 -8.76
N CYS A 110 11.42 -6.32 -8.47
CA CYS A 110 11.97 -5.27 -9.31
C CYS A 110 13.34 -5.65 -9.91
N ALA A 111 13.76 -6.92 -9.79
CA ALA A 111 14.99 -7.42 -10.42
C ALA A 111 14.77 -7.74 -11.91
#